data_AF-A0A7I8BF26-F1
#
_entry.id   AF-A0A7I8BF26-F1
#
_cell.length_a   1.000
_cell.length_b   1.000
_cell.length_c   1.000
_cell.angle_alpha   90.00
_cell.angle_beta   90.00
_cell.angle_gamma   90.00
#
_symmetry.space_group_name_H-M   'P 1'
#
loop_
_entity.id
_entity.type
_entity.pdbx_description
1 polymer ?
#
loop_
_entity_poly.entity_id
_entity_poly.type
_entity_poly.pdbx_seq_one_letter_code
_entity_poly.pdbx_strand_id
1 'polypeptide(L)'
;MKRAAFIGWSAASVAVWLVVAFAITRFTYAHTYFEIPMWFREAITSLWLRFEPDYNPDALDMENAAALVLFIAAHLVSALVVMPLGMFGWRRIRRSFR
;
A
#
# COMPACT_ATOMS: atom_id res chain seq x y z
N MET A 1 -30.09 -8.24 10.41
CA MET A 1 -29.77 -7.88 9.00
C MET A 1 -28.73 -6.76 8.87
N LYS A 2 -28.89 -5.59 9.50
CA LYS A 2 -27.95 -4.45 9.36
C LYS A 2 -26.47 -4.75 9.73
N ARG A 3 -26.23 -5.58 10.75
CA ARG A 3 -24.88 -5.99 11.17
C ARG A 3 -24.17 -6.87 10.12
N ALA A 4 -24.87 -7.85 9.56
CA ALA A 4 -24.33 -8.72 8.51
C ALA A 4 -24.01 -7.93 7.23
N ALA A 5 -24.88 -6.99 6.83
CA ALA A 5 -24.63 -6.10 5.71
C ALA A 5 -23.41 -5.20 5.93
N PHE A 6 -23.19 -4.70 7.15
CA PHE A 6 -22.01 -3.92 7.49
C PHE A 6 -20.72 -4.75 7.43
N ILE A 7 -20.73 -5.95 8.02
CA ILE A 7 -19.58 -6.87 7.99
C ILE A 7 -19.23 -7.22 6.54
N GLY A 8 -20.23 -7.56 5.72
CA GLY A 8 -20.03 -7.84 4.29
C GLY A 8 -19.47 -6.65 3.52
N TRP A 9 -19.97 -5.44 3.79
CA TRP A 9 -19.46 -4.21 3.17
C TRP A 9 -18.01 -3.91 3.54
N SER A 10 -17.67 -4.05 4.83
CA SER A 10 -16.30 -3.86 5.31
C SER A 10 -15.35 -4.89 4.69
N ALA A 11 -15.74 -6.16 4.66
CA ALA A 11 -14.94 -7.22 4.03
C ALA A 11 -14.74 -6.96 2.54
N ALA A 12 -15.78 -6.56 1.81
CA ALA A 12 -15.67 -6.19 0.40
C ALA A 12 -14.77 -4.97 0.18
N SER A 13 -14.85 -3.96 1.05
CA SER A 13 -14.00 -2.77 0.96
C SER A 13 -12.53 -3.09 1.20
N VAL A 14 -12.24 -3.97 2.16
CA VAL A 14 -10.87 -4.48 2.41
C VAL A 14 -10.37 -5.29 1.22
N ALA A 15 -11.20 -6.17 0.66
CA ALA A 15 -10.82 -6.95 -0.52
C ALA A 15 -10.50 -6.05 -1.72
N VAL A 16 -11.34 -5.05 -1.99
CA VAL A 16 -11.09 -4.06 -3.05
C VAL A 16 -9.80 -3.29 -2.79
N TRP A 17 -9.57 -2.85 -1.55
CA TRP A 17 -8.33 -2.16 -1.17
C TRP A 17 -7.09 -3.00 -1.47
N LEU A 18 -7.08 -4.28 -1.06
CA LEU A 18 -5.96 -5.19 -1.32
C LEU A 18 -5.74 -5.41 -2.82
N VAL A 19 -6.81 -5.61 -3.60
CA VAL A 19 -6.71 -5.80 -5.06
C VAL A 19 -6.14 -4.56 -5.75
N VAL A 20 -6.63 -3.37 -5.39
CA VAL A 20 -6.14 -2.10 -5.96
C VAL A 20 -4.68 -1.85 -5.56
N ALA A 21 -4.34 -2.05 -4.29
CA ALA A 21 -2.98 -1.90 -3.80
C ALA A 21 -2.01 -2.84 -4.53
N PHE A 22 -2.39 -4.12 -4.68
CA PHE A 22 -1.60 -5.11 -5.41
C PHE A 22 -1.42 -4.75 -6.89
N ALA A 23 -2.49 -4.28 -7.55
CA ALA A 23 -2.42 -3.84 -8.94
C ALA A 23 -1.47 -2.65 -9.12
N ILE A 24 -1.53 -1.66 -8.23
CA ILE A 24 -0.61 -0.51 -8.22
C ILE A 24 0.82 -0.98 -8.00
N THR A 25 1.08 -1.80 -6.97
CA THR A 25 2.43 -2.30 -6.69
C THR A 25 3.00 -3.06 -7.88
N ARG A 26 2.23 -3.97 -8.47
CA ARG A 26 2.65 -4.74 -9.65
C ARG A 26 2.93 -3.84 -10.84
N PHE A 27 2.05 -2.86 -11.10
CA PHE A 27 2.24 -1.90 -12.18
C PHE A 27 3.51 -1.11 -11.97
N THR A 28 3.70 -0.51 -10.80
CA THR A 28 4.87 0.32 -10.52
C THR A 28 6.15 -0.50 -10.58
N TYR A 29 6.19 -1.69 -9.97
CA TYR A 29 7.36 -2.57 -10.03
C TYR A 29 7.74 -2.94 -11.47
N ALA A 30 6.76 -3.22 -12.34
CA ALA A 30 7.02 -3.50 -13.76
C ALA A 30 7.61 -2.30 -14.54
N HIS A 31 7.41 -1.08 -14.07
CA HIS A 31 7.85 0.15 -14.76
C HIS A 31 9.03 0.86 -14.07
N THR A 32 9.36 0.52 -12.82
CA THR A 32 10.49 1.09 -12.06
C THR A 32 11.65 0.12 -11.88
N TYR A 33 11.59 -1.09 -12.46
CA TYR A 33 12.58 -2.17 -12.26
C TYR A 33 14.02 -1.79 -12.63
N PHE A 34 14.26 -0.72 -13.38
CA PHE A 34 15.58 -0.45 -13.95
C PHE A 34 16.41 0.63 -13.27
N GLU A 35 15.83 1.56 -12.50
CA GLU A 35 16.62 2.64 -11.87
C GLU A 35 16.02 3.08 -10.54
N ILE A 36 16.59 2.57 -9.44
CA ILE A 36 16.31 3.11 -8.11
C ILE A 36 16.93 4.52 -8.07
N PRO A 37 16.14 5.59 -7.82
CA PRO A 37 16.69 6.94 -7.76
C PRO A 37 17.78 7.05 -6.68
N MET A 38 18.88 7.75 -6.98
CA MET A 38 20.02 7.89 -6.06
C MET A 38 19.62 8.46 -4.69
N TRP A 39 18.77 9.48 -4.68
CA TRP A 39 18.25 10.07 -3.43
C TRP A 39 17.51 9.05 -2.56
N PHE A 40 16.84 8.09 -3.18
CA PHE A 40 16.06 7.09 -2.48
C PHE A 40 16.96 5.99 -1.90
N ARG A 41 17.98 5.58 -2.66
CA ARG A 41 19.04 4.71 -2.16
C ARG A 41 19.73 5.33 -0.95
N GLU A 42 20.15 6.59 -1.04
CA GLU A 42 20.79 7.31 0.07
C GLU A 42 19.89 7.40 1.30
N ALA A 43 18.58 7.63 1.11
CA ALA A 43 17.62 7.65 2.21
C ALA A 43 17.48 6.29 2.91
N ILE A 44 17.39 5.19 2.16
CA ILE A 44 17.33 3.83 2.72
C ILE A 44 18.64 3.50 3.45
N THR A 45 19.80 3.75 2.83
CA THR A 45 21.10 3.51 3.46
C THR A 45 21.26 4.33 4.74
N SER A 46 20.89 5.61 4.72
CA SER A 46 20.95 6.48 5.91
C SER A 46 20.04 6.00 7.03
N LEU A 47 18.89 5.40 6.70
CA LEU A 47 17.99 4.83 7.67
C LEU A 47 18.59 3.56 8.29
N TRP A 48 19.13 2.66 7.47
CA TRP A 48 19.77 1.42 7.93
C TRP A 48 20.96 1.67 8.85
N LEU A 49 21.85 2.58 8.49
CA LEU A 49 23.03 2.92 9.29
C LEU A 49 22.69 3.51 10.67
N ARG A 50 21.45 3.98 10.90
CA ARG A 50 20.99 4.38 12.24
C ARG A 50 20.68 3.20 13.15
N PHE A 51 20.30 2.06 12.59
CA PHE A 51 19.96 0.85 13.33
C PHE A 51 21.15 -0.13 13.38
N GLU A 52 21.89 -0.24 12.28
CA GLU A 52 23.05 -1.10 12.13
C GLU A 52 24.21 -0.33 11.46
N PRO A 53 25.07 0.36 12.25
CA PRO A 53 26.12 1.23 11.72
C PRO A 53 27.21 0.51 10.91
N ASP A 54 27.43 -0.78 11.20
CA ASP A 54 28.46 -1.60 10.55
C ASP A 54 27.94 -2.39 9.35
N TYR A 55 26.64 -2.27 9.05
CA TYR A 55 26.02 -3.00 7.94
C TYR A 55 26.30 -2.31 6.60
N ASN A 56 26.81 -3.09 5.65
CA ASN A 56 27.01 -2.64 4.28
C ASN A 56 26.00 -3.34 3.35
N PRO A 57 24.87 -2.69 3.05
CA PRO A 57 23.80 -3.30 2.25
C PRO A 57 24.26 -3.60 0.83
N ASP A 58 23.99 -4.82 0.38
CA ASP A 58 24.26 -5.20 -1.00
C ASP A 58 23.16 -4.67 -1.95
N ALA A 59 23.30 -4.96 -3.25
CA ALA A 59 22.35 -4.50 -4.24
C ALA A 59 20.95 -5.13 -4.06
N LEU A 60 20.89 -6.37 -3.58
CA LEU A 60 19.65 -7.11 -3.38
C LEU A 60 18.89 -6.58 -2.17
N ASP A 61 19.60 -6.24 -1.10
CA ASP A 61 19.05 -5.61 0.10
C ASP A 61 18.41 -4.26 -0.22
N MET A 62 19.08 -3.48 -1.07
CA MET A 62 18.55 -2.21 -1.57
C MET A 62 17.30 -2.37 -2.43
N GLU A 63 17.27 -3.36 -3.32
CA GLU A 63 16.10 -3.65 -4.15
C GLU A 63 14.91 -4.11 -3.29
N ASN A 64 15.14 -4.99 -2.33
CA ASN A 64 14.12 -5.47 -1.41
C ASN A 64 13.54 -4.36 -0.54
N ALA A 65 14.40 -3.49 0.00
CA ALA A 65 13.97 -2.33 0.78
C ALA A 65 13.15 -1.35 -0.08
N ALA A 66 13.58 -1.11 -1.32
CA ALA A 66 12.84 -0.29 -2.27
C ALA A 66 11.46 -0.87 -2.59
N ALA A 67 11.39 -2.17 -2.86
CA ALA A 67 10.16 -2.89 -3.13
C ALA A 67 9.20 -2.84 -1.93
N LEU A 68 9.71 -2.99 -0.71
CA LEU A 68 8.91 -2.89 0.52
C LEU A 68 8.33 -1.50 0.71
N VAL A 69 9.13 -0.44 0.54
CA VAL A 69 8.66 0.94 0.66
C VAL A 69 7.61 1.24 -0.41
N LEU A 70 7.82 0.80 -1.65
CA LEU A 70 6.86 0.96 -2.73
C LEU A 70 5.54 0.22 -2.42
N PHE A 71 5.63 -1.00 -1.90
CA PHE A 71 4.48 -1.78 -1.46
C PHE A 71 3.68 -1.03 -0.39
N ILE A 72 4.35 -0.51 0.65
CA ILE A 72 3.70 0.27 1.72
C ILE A 72 3.06 1.54 1.14
N ALA A 73 3.78 2.29 0.32
CA ALA A 73 3.28 3.51 -0.30
C ALA A 73 2.02 3.24 -1.16
N ALA A 74 2.03 2.19 -1.98
CA ALA A 74 0.88 1.79 -2.79
C ALA A 74 -0.35 1.44 -1.93
N HIS A 75 -0.14 0.76 -0.79
CA HIS A 75 -1.21 0.44 0.15
C HIS A 75 -1.79 1.68 0.85
N LEU A 76 -0.94 2.63 1.22
CA LEU A 76 -1.38 3.89 1.83
C LEU A 76 -2.17 4.74 0.84
N VAL A 77 -1.66 4.92 -0.37
CA VAL A 77 -2.32 5.69 -1.43
C VAL A 77 -3.65 5.07 -1.81
N SER A 78 -3.72 3.75 -1.96
CA SER A 78 -4.99 3.07 -2.26
C SER A 78 -6.00 3.18 -1.12
N ALA A 79 -5.55 3.12 0.14
CA ALA A 79 -6.42 3.29 1.31
C ALA A 79 -7.09 4.68 1.32
N LEU A 80 -6.33 5.73 0.98
CA LEU A 80 -6.84 7.11 0.88
C LEU A 80 -7.98 7.26 -0.14
N VAL A 81 -8.07 6.39 -1.14
CA VAL A 81 -9.13 6.42 -2.15
C VAL A 81 -10.26 5.47 -1.80
N VAL A 82 -9.94 4.23 -1.43
CA VAL A 82 -10.93 3.17 -1.21
C VAL A 82 -11.76 3.44 0.06
N MET A 83 -11.16 3.95 1.13
CA MET A 83 -11.88 4.20 2.37
C MET A 83 -12.96 5.29 2.22
N PRO A 84 -12.69 6.49 1.65
CA PRO A 84 -13.73 7.48 1.42
C PRO A 84 -14.84 6.98 0.49
N LEU A 85 -14.50 6.33 -0.62
CA LEU A 85 -15.48 5.75 -1.55
C LEU A 85 -16.35 4.69 -0.86
N GLY A 86 -15.72 3.84 -0.04
CA GLY A 86 -16.40 2.85 0.79
C GLY A 86 -17.37 3.50 1.78
N MET A 87 -17.00 4.62 2.41
CA MET A 87 -17.88 5.37 3.32
C MET A 87 -19.08 5.96 2.59
N PHE A 88 -18.89 6.54 1.40
CA PHE A 88 -19.99 7.08 0.59
C PHE A 88 -20.95 5.98 0.14
N GLY A 89 -20.42 4.84 -0.32
CA GLY A 89 -21.21 3.67 -0.70
C GLY A 89 -22.04 3.12 0.46
N TRP A 90 -21.44 2.99 1.65
CA TRP A 90 -22.15 2.55 2.85
C TRP A 90 -23.29 3.49 3.24
N ARG A 91 -23.05 4.81 3.18
CA ARG A 91 -24.09 5.81 3.47
C ARG A 91 -25.31 5.64 2.56
N ARG A 92 -25.09 5.31 1.28
CA ARG A 92 -26.17 5.05 0.32
C ARG A 92 -26.93 3.77 0.66
N ILE A 93 -26.22 2.67 0.92
CA ILE A 93 -26.81 1.37 1.28
C ILE A 93 -27.61 1.45 2.57
N ARG A 94 -27.11 2.16 3.58
CA ARG A 94 -27.80 2.34 4.87
C ARG A 94 -29.15 3.06 4.69
N ARG A 95 -29.28 3.99 3.73
CA ARG A 95 -30.54 4.67 3.44
C ARG A 95 -31.60 3.72 2.87
N SER A 96 -31.19 2.69 2.11
CA SER A 96 -32.11 1.68 1.56
C SER A 96 -32.65 0.68 2.60
N PHE A 97 -32.05 0.63 3.79
CA PHE A 97 -32.52 -0.18 4.93
C PHE A 97 -33.37 0.61 5.94
N ARG A 98 -33.79 1.83 5.59
CA ARG A 98 -34.80 2.62 6.30
C ARG A 98 -36.13 2.46 5.57
#